data_AF-H6QI00-F1
#
_entry.id   AF-H6QI00-F1
#
_cell.length_a   1.000
_cell.length_b   1.000
_cell.length_c   1.000
_cell.angle_alpha   90.00
_cell.angle_beta   90.00
_cell.angle_gamma   90.00
#
_symmetry.space_group_name_H-M   'P 1'
#
loop_
_entity.id
_entity.type
_entity.pdbx_description
1 polymer ?
#
loop_
_entity_poly.entity_id
_entity_poly.type
_entity_poly.pdbx_seq_one_letter_code
_entity_poly.pdbx_strand_id
1 'polypeptide(L)'
;MFSELIFTTISLILPSILDYRDLLSYTIYLGLLGIGSSLCLSTTVTVMMNAVPAERSGGAAALQETAYELGNVLGIAVIVSITSFIYSNNLVIPHGVSVSMAEIARDSIGEGIIIAQQIPPAFAHELIKEVNITFINAFNSRYYSRNNHANIGGCDYVCSSSF
;
A
#
# COMPACT_ATOMS: atom_id res chain seq x y z
N MET A 1 -28.71 9.04 -4.71
CA MET A 1 -27.70 9.32 -5.76
C MET A 1 -27.03 10.69 -5.57
N PHE A 2 -27.74 11.82 -5.64
CA PHE A 2 -27.11 13.15 -5.44
C PHE A 2 -26.59 13.42 -4.02
N SER A 3 -27.26 12.91 -2.99
CA SER A 3 -26.87 13.08 -1.58
C SER A 3 -25.51 12.46 -1.25
N GLU A 4 -25.19 11.32 -1.86
CA GLU A 4 -24.00 10.53 -1.51
C GLU A 4 -22.74 11.12 -2.17
N LEU A 5 -22.88 11.59 -3.40
CA LEU A 5 -21.83 12.33 -4.11
C LEU A 5 -21.44 13.62 -3.37
N ILE A 6 -22.40 14.27 -2.68
CA ILE A 6 -22.13 15.44 -1.84
C ILE A 6 -21.23 15.06 -0.65
N PHE A 7 -21.53 13.98 0.07
CA PHE A 7 -20.69 13.54 1.20
C PHE A 7 -19.27 13.18 0.77
N THR A 8 -19.11 12.44 -0.33
CA THR A 8 -17.78 12.04 -0.83
C THR A 8 -17.00 13.23 -1.35
N THR A 9 -17.65 14.16 -2.06
CA THR A 9 -16.99 15.36 -2.59
C THR A 9 -16.59 16.32 -1.46
N ILE A 10 -17.46 16.54 -0.47
CA ILE A 10 -17.13 17.33 0.73
C ILE A 10 -15.96 16.68 1.47
N SER A 11 -15.96 15.36 1.64
CA SER A 11 -14.86 14.64 2.29
C SER A 11 -13.53 14.86 1.56
N LEU A 12 -13.50 14.86 0.22
CA LEU A 12 -12.28 15.10 -0.55
C LEU A 12 -11.80 16.57 -0.53
N ILE A 13 -12.72 17.53 -0.32
CA ILE A 13 -12.40 18.97 -0.26
C ILE A 13 -11.98 19.40 1.15
N LEU A 14 -12.58 18.82 2.19
CA LEU A 14 -12.28 19.08 3.60
C LEU A 14 -10.77 19.11 3.93
N PRO A 15 -9.94 18.15 3.46
CA PRO A 15 -8.51 18.15 3.73
C PRO A 15 -7.71 19.23 3.02
N SER A 16 -8.30 19.90 2.02
CA SER A 16 -7.66 21.04 1.35
C SER A 16 -7.86 22.36 2.11
N ILE A 17 -8.80 22.38 3.07
CA ILE A 17 -9.18 23.57 3.84
C ILE A 17 -8.72 23.46 5.29
N LEU A 18 -8.71 22.24 5.84
CA LEU A 18 -8.25 21.96 7.20
C LEU A 18 -6.86 21.32 7.17
N ASP A 19 -5.90 21.95 7.86
CA ASP A 19 -4.59 21.36 8.09
C ASP A 19 -4.74 20.03 8.84
N TYR A 20 -4.17 18.94 8.31
CA TYR A 20 -4.21 17.57 8.87
C TYR A 20 -3.49 17.41 10.23
N ARG A 21 -3.16 18.51 10.89
CA ARG A 21 -2.42 18.51 12.16
C ARG A 21 -3.27 18.01 13.33
N ASP A 22 -4.58 18.18 13.25
CA ASP A 22 -5.50 17.82 14.33
C ASP A 22 -6.15 16.44 14.11
N LEU A 23 -6.04 15.58 15.13
CA LEU A 23 -6.64 14.24 15.16
C LEU A 23 -8.17 14.28 14.94
N LEU A 24 -8.82 15.35 15.42
CA LEU A 24 -10.26 15.56 15.26
C LEU A 24 -10.63 15.74 13.79
N SER A 25 -9.90 16.57 13.06
CA SER A 25 -10.10 16.82 11.62
C SER A 25 -9.89 15.53 10.81
N TYR A 26 -8.87 14.75 11.16
CA TYR A 26 -8.61 13.45 10.53
C TYR A 26 -9.75 12.44 10.76
N THR A 27 -10.28 12.39 11.98
CA THR A 27 -11.40 11.48 12.32
C THR A 27 -12.68 11.87 11.60
N ILE A 28 -12.99 13.17 11.54
CA ILE A 28 -14.16 13.70 10.81
C ILE A 28 -14.05 13.37 9.31
N TYR A 29 -12.85 13.57 8.73
CA TYR A 29 -12.58 13.23 7.34
C TYR A 29 -12.84 11.74 7.05
N LEU A 30 -12.24 10.83 7.83
CA LEU A 30 -12.43 9.39 7.65
C LEU A 30 -13.89 8.96 7.87
N GLY A 31 -14.58 9.56 8.84
CA GLY A 31 -15.99 9.30 9.10
C GLY A 31 -16.88 9.68 7.92
N LEU A 32 -16.70 10.89 7.38
CA LEU A 32 -17.44 11.36 6.20
C LEU A 32 -17.16 10.51 4.97
N LEU A 33 -15.89 10.14 4.75
CA LEU A 33 -15.49 9.29 3.63
C LEU A 33 -16.16 7.91 3.73
N GLY A 34 -16.13 7.30 4.91
CA GLY A 34 -16.75 6.00 5.18
C GLY A 34 -18.26 6.03 4.96
N ILE A 35 -18.96 6.98 5.58
CA ILE A 35 -20.42 7.12 5.46
C ILE A 35 -20.82 7.34 3.98
N GLY A 36 -20.16 8.28 3.29
CA GLY A 36 -20.45 8.56 1.88
C GLY A 36 -20.25 7.32 0.98
N SER A 37 -19.18 6.57 1.22
CA SER A 37 -18.86 5.36 0.45
C SER A 37 -19.85 4.22 0.71
N SER A 38 -20.25 3.98 1.97
CA SER A 38 -21.23 2.94 2.32
C SER A 38 -22.63 3.24 1.77
N LEU A 39 -23.06 4.49 1.83
CA LEU A 39 -24.34 4.91 1.25
C LEU A 39 -24.33 4.73 -0.27
N CYS A 40 -23.25 5.17 -0.93
CA CYS A 40 -23.04 4.99 -2.37
C CYS A 40 -23.18 3.53 -2.81
N LEU A 41 -22.52 2.61 -2.08
CA LEU A 41 -22.60 1.19 -2.36
C LEU A 41 -24.03 0.66 -2.21
N SER A 42 -24.71 0.99 -1.11
CA SER A 42 -26.07 0.51 -0.83
C SER A 42 -27.09 0.98 -1.88
N THR A 43 -27.04 2.26 -2.24
CA THR A 43 -27.92 2.84 -3.26
C THR A 43 -27.62 2.26 -4.64
N THR A 44 -26.34 2.07 -4.98
CA THR A 44 -25.93 1.47 -6.26
C THR A 44 -26.49 0.05 -6.41
N VAL A 45 -26.36 -0.78 -5.38
CA VAL A 45 -26.90 -2.15 -5.38
C VAL A 45 -28.43 -2.12 -5.52
N THR A 46 -29.10 -1.25 -4.79
CA THR A 46 -30.57 -1.14 -4.85
C THR A 46 -31.07 -0.70 -6.23
N VAL A 47 -30.44 0.31 -6.83
CA VAL A 47 -30.77 0.80 -8.18
C VAL A 47 -30.49 -0.28 -9.22
N MET A 48 -29.35 -0.98 -9.10
CA MET A 48 -29.01 -2.10 -9.97
C MET A 48 -30.07 -3.20 -9.92
N MET A 49 -30.48 -3.63 -8.72
CA MET A 49 -31.47 -4.71 -8.57
C MET A 49 -32.86 -4.29 -9.06
N ASN A 50 -33.26 -3.03 -8.89
CA ASN A 50 -34.52 -2.52 -9.41
C ASN A 50 -34.58 -2.47 -10.95
N ALA A 51 -33.44 -2.46 -11.63
CA ALA A 51 -33.38 -2.48 -13.09
C ALA A 51 -33.45 -3.90 -13.70
N VAL A 52 -33.35 -4.95 -12.88
CA VAL A 52 -33.33 -6.36 -13.31
C VAL A 52 -34.70 -7.00 -13.04
N PRO A 53 -35.27 -7.78 -13.99
CA PRO A 53 -36.49 -8.55 -13.75
C PRO A 53 -36.36 -9.51 -12.55
N ALA A 54 -37.44 -9.68 -11.79
CA ALA A 54 -37.43 -10.45 -10.54
C ALA A 54 -36.91 -11.89 -10.74
N GLU A 55 -37.20 -12.52 -11.88
CA GLU A 55 -36.81 -13.90 -12.22
C GLU A 55 -35.29 -14.04 -12.43
N ARG A 56 -34.57 -12.93 -12.63
CA ARG A 56 -33.12 -12.88 -12.87
C ARG A 56 -32.34 -12.18 -11.76
N SER A 57 -33.03 -11.67 -10.72
CA SER A 57 -32.44 -10.94 -9.60
C SER A 57 -31.34 -11.75 -8.88
N GLY A 58 -31.54 -13.05 -8.67
CA GLY A 58 -30.56 -13.92 -8.01
C GLY A 58 -29.25 -14.05 -8.79
N GLY A 59 -29.31 -14.16 -10.13
CA GLY A 59 -28.12 -14.19 -10.98
C GLY A 59 -27.39 -12.85 -11.01
N ALA A 60 -28.13 -11.74 -11.04
CA ALA A 60 -27.56 -10.40 -10.98
C ALA A 60 -26.88 -10.12 -9.63
N ALA A 61 -27.46 -10.57 -8.51
CA ALA A 61 -26.87 -10.47 -7.18
C ALA A 61 -25.56 -11.25 -7.06
N ALA A 62 -25.53 -12.50 -7.51
CA ALA A 62 -24.32 -13.31 -7.49
C ALA A 62 -23.17 -12.69 -8.30
N LEU A 63 -23.48 -12.12 -9.47
CA LEU A 63 -22.49 -11.42 -10.30
C LEU A 63 -21.98 -10.14 -9.62
N GLN A 64 -22.86 -9.37 -9.01
CA GLN A 64 -22.50 -8.14 -8.29
C GLN A 64 -21.59 -8.43 -7.09
N GLU A 65 -21.90 -9.46 -6.31
CA GLU A 65 -21.09 -9.88 -5.16
C GLU A 65 -19.72 -10.39 -5.61
N THR A 66 -19.69 -11.22 -6.66
CA THR A 66 -18.43 -11.69 -7.26
C THR A 66 -17.58 -10.53 -7.76
N ALA A 67 -18.18 -9.56 -8.45
CA ALA A 67 -17.46 -8.39 -8.95
C ALA A 67 -16.92 -7.51 -7.81
N TYR A 68 -17.68 -7.36 -6.72
CA TYR A 68 -17.27 -6.61 -5.55
C TYR A 68 -16.07 -7.27 -4.85
N GLU A 69 -16.16 -8.57 -4.56
CA GLU A 69 -15.06 -9.31 -3.93
C GLU A 69 -13.82 -9.38 -4.82
N LEU A 70 -14.01 -9.60 -6.12
CA LEU A 70 -12.90 -9.60 -7.08
C LEU A 70 -12.21 -8.24 -7.13
N GLY A 71 -12.97 -7.15 -7.18
CA GLY A 71 -12.42 -5.79 -7.18
C GLY A 71 -11.65 -5.49 -5.89
N ASN A 72 -12.19 -5.92 -4.75
CA ASN A 72 -11.55 -5.75 -3.44
C ASN A 72 -10.20 -6.48 -3.37
N VAL A 73 -10.19 -7.79 -3.68
CA VAL A 73 -8.96 -8.60 -3.64
C VAL A 73 -7.94 -8.11 -4.67
N LEU A 74 -8.36 -7.75 -5.88
CA LEU A 74 -7.46 -7.23 -6.91
C LEU A 74 -6.83 -5.90 -6.50
N GLY A 75 -7.61 -4.98 -5.90
CA GLY A 75 -7.09 -3.71 -5.41
C GLY A 75 -6.02 -3.89 -4.34
N ILE A 76 -6.28 -4.76 -3.36
CA ILE A 76 -5.30 -5.10 -2.32
C ILE A 76 -4.05 -5.73 -2.96
N ALA A 77 -4.23 -6.69 -3.86
CA ALA A 77 -3.12 -7.36 -4.54
C ALA A 77 -2.23 -6.37 -5.30
N VAL A 78 -2.82 -5.46 -6.09
CA VAL A 78 -2.05 -4.46 -6.85
C VAL A 78 -1.24 -3.56 -5.92
N ILE A 79 -1.86 -3.02 -4.86
CA ILE A 79 -1.17 -2.13 -3.91
C ILE A 79 -0.02 -2.86 -3.21
N VAL A 80 -0.26 -4.09 -2.75
CA VAL A 80 0.76 -4.90 -2.07
C VAL A 80 1.87 -5.31 -3.04
N SER A 81 1.55 -5.70 -4.27
CA SER A 81 2.55 -6.04 -5.29
C SER A 81 3.47 -4.86 -5.62
N ILE A 82 2.92 -3.66 -5.79
CA ILE A 82 3.72 -2.45 -6.01
C ILE A 82 4.62 -2.16 -4.80
N THR A 83 4.05 -2.24 -3.60
CA THR A 83 4.80 -2.00 -2.35
C THR A 83 5.94 -3.01 -2.18
N SER A 84 5.66 -4.29 -2.42
CA SER A 84 6.63 -5.40 -2.35
C SER A 84 7.73 -5.24 -3.40
N PHE A 85 7.39 -4.89 -4.63
CA PHE A 85 8.38 -4.61 -5.69
C PHE A 85 9.31 -3.45 -5.32
N ILE A 86 8.76 -2.35 -4.80
CA ILE A 86 9.56 -1.20 -4.34
C ILE A 86 10.43 -1.60 -3.14
N TYR A 87 9.89 -2.34 -2.18
CA TYR A 87 10.65 -2.84 -1.03
C TYR A 87 11.83 -3.72 -1.47
N SER A 88 11.57 -4.73 -2.28
CA SER A 88 12.56 -5.73 -2.72
C SER A 88 13.73 -5.08 -3.45
N ASN A 89 13.46 -4.09 -4.31
CA ASN A 89 14.49 -3.36 -5.05
C ASN A 89 15.29 -2.37 -4.20
N ASN A 90 14.71 -1.85 -3.12
CA ASN A 90 15.29 -0.76 -2.34
C ASN A 90 15.83 -1.17 -0.97
N LEU A 91 15.64 -2.43 -0.56
CA LEU A 91 16.18 -2.93 0.69
C LEU A 91 17.71 -2.89 0.64
N VAL A 92 18.30 -2.17 1.58
CA VAL A 92 19.74 -2.15 1.81
C VAL A 92 20.08 -3.25 2.80
N ILE A 93 21.01 -4.12 2.44
CA ILE A 93 21.41 -5.26 3.25
C ILE A 93 22.67 -4.88 4.04
N PRO A 94 22.62 -4.89 5.38
CA PRO A 94 23.79 -4.61 6.22
C PRO A 94 24.92 -5.62 6.01
N HIS A 95 26.15 -5.20 6.33
CA HIS A 95 27.28 -6.12 6.38
C HIS A 95 27.03 -7.23 7.42
N GLY A 96 27.45 -8.46 7.12
CA GLY A 96 27.25 -9.61 8.02
C GLY A 96 26.02 -10.48 7.71
N VAL A 97 25.18 -10.08 6.75
CA VAL A 97 24.13 -10.94 6.18
C VAL A 97 24.68 -11.66 4.94
N SER A 98 24.52 -12.98 4.87
CA SER A 98 24.95 -13.76 3.70
C SER A 98 24.08 -13.44 2.47
N VAL A 99 24.62 -13.67 1.27
CA VAL A 99 23.89 -13.41 0.01
C VAL A 99 22.58 -14.22 -0.07
N SER A 100 22.57 -15.47 0.41
CA SER A 100 21.37 -16.30 0.40
C SER A 100 20.29 -15.79 1.35
N MET A 101 20.67 -15.33 2.55
CA MET A 101 19.75 -14.72 3.51
C MET A 101 19.28 -13.35 3.05
N ALA A 102 20.13 -12.61 2.34
CA ALA A 102 19.81 -11.32 1.75
C ALA A 102 18.71 -11.43 0.68
N GLU A 103 18.76 -12.46 -0.16
CA GLU A 103 17.73 -12.71 -1.17
C GLU A 103 16.38 -13.01 -0.50
N ILE A 104 16.36 -13.89 0.50
CA ILE A 104 15.16 -14.21 1.28
C ILE A 104 14.61 -12.96 1.97
N ALA A 105 15.47 -12.14 2.57
CA ALA A 105 15.06 -10.89 3.23
C ALA A 105 14.41 -9.88 2.27
N ARG A 106 14.74 -9.94 0.96
CA ARG A 106 14.16 -9.07 -0.08
C ARG A 106 12.77 -9.53 -0.55
N ASP A 107 12.38 -10.78 -0.32
CA ASP A 107 11.07 -11.30 -0.77
C ASP A 107 9.91 -10.58 -0.06
N SER A 108 10.04 -10.33 1.24
CA SER A 108 9.05 -9.57 1.99
C SER A 108 9.60 -8.97 3.28
N ILE A 109 8.87 -8.01 3.85
CA ILE A 109 9.12 -7.52 5.21
C ILE A 109 9.12 -8.65 6.23
N GLY A 110 8.23 -9.63 6.10
CA GLY A 110 8.12 -10.76 7.02
C GLY A 110 9.41 -11.60 7.01
N GLU A 111 9.89 -11.95 5.82
CA GLU A 111 11.14 -12.68 5.64
C GLU A 111 12.35 -11.89 6.16
N GLY A 112 12.40 -10.57 5.90
CA GLY A 112 13.45 -9.71 6.45
C GLY A 112 13.53 -9.73 7.99
N ILE A 113 12.38 -9.75 8.66
CA ILE A 113 12.32 -9.88 10.13
C ILE A 113 12.71 -11.29 10.59
N ILE A 114 12.30 -12.34 9.87
CA ILE A 114 12.68 -13.73 10.19
C ILE A 114 14.20 -13.90 10.08
N ILE A 115 14.81 -13.43 8.99
CA ILE A 115 16.26 -13.47 8.77
C ILE A 115 16.99 -12.70 9.88
N ALA A 116 16.47 -11.53 10.30
CA ALA A 116 17.07 -10.78 11.39
C ALA A 116 17.12 -11.56 12.73
N GLN A 117 16.18 -12.48 12.96
CA GLN A 117 16.18 -13.33 14.15
C GLN A 117 17.20 -14.49 14.08
N GLN A 118 17.72 -14.79 12.89
CA GLN A 118 18.63 -15.91 12.63
C GLN A 118 20.10 -15.48 12.56
N ILE A 119 20.38 -14.17 12.58
CA ILE A 119 21.74 -13.61 12.50
C ILE A 119 22.20 -13.07 13.87
N PRO A 120 23.52 -12.82 14.06
CA PRO A 120 24.03 -12.28 15.31
C PRO A 120 23.34 -10.95 15.71
N PRO A 121 23.10 -10.71 17.02
CA PRO A 121 22.35 -9.54 17.50
C PRO A 121 22.89 -8.18 17.04
N ALA A 122 24.21 -8.10 16.81
CA ALA A 122 24.87 -6.90 16.31
C ALA A 122 24.34 -6.45 14.93
N PHE A 123 24.03 -7.41 14.04
CA PHE A 123 23.52 -7.15 12.69
C PHE A 123 21.99 -7.18 12.62
N ALA A 124 21.35 -7.93 13.51
CA ALA A 124 19.89 -8.05 13.60
C ALA A 124 19.20 -6.68 13.77
N HIS A 125 19.73 -5.83 14.66
CA HIS A 125 19.16 -4.49 14.90
C HIS A 125 19.23 -3.60 13.66
N GLU A 126 20.34 -3.67 12.93
CA GLU A 126 20.54 -2.89 11.70
C GLU A 126 19.61 -3.36 10.60
N LEU A 127 19.49 -4.68 10.41
CA LEU A 127 18.59 -5.25 9.40
C LEU A 127 17.12 -4.93 9.70
N ILE A 128 16.67 -5.08 10.96
CA ILE A 128 15.28 -4.73 11.34
C ILE A 128 15.01 -3.26 11.06
N LYS A 129 15.96 -2.37 11.37
CA LYS A 129 15.81 -0.94 11.11
C LYS A 129 15.66 -0.67 9.62
N GLU A 130 16.51 -1.23 8.77
CA GLU A 130 16.45 -1.03 7.31
C GLU A 130 15.20 -1.63 6.69
N VAL A 131 14.77 -2.81 7.14
CA VAL A 131 13.51 -3.44 6.72
C VAL A 131 12.31 -2.53 7.00
N ASN A 132 12.21 -2.00 8.22
CA ASN A 132 11.10 -1.12 8.61
C ASN A 132 11.11 0.20 7.83
N ILE A 133 12.27 0.86 7.74
CA ILE A 133 12.41 2.14 7.02
C ILE A 133 12.08 1.96 5.54
N THR A 134 12.61 0.92 4.90
CA THR A 134 12.39 0.64 3.48
C THR A 134 10.92 0.35 3.21
N PHE A 135 10.27 -0.49 4.03
CA PHE A 135 8.85 -0.80 3.87
C PHE A 135 7.95 0.42 4.03
N ILE A 136 8.16 1.23 5.09
CA ILE A 136 7.40 2.47 5.31
C ILE A 136 7.58 3.44 4.15
N ASN A 137 8.79 3.55 3.60
CA ASN A 137 9.04 4.44 2.48
C ASN A 137 8.48 3.92 1.15
N ALA A 138 8.48 2.59 0.96
CA ALA A 138 7.85 1.95 -0.18
C ALA A 138 6.36 2.24 -0.21
N PHE A 139 5.70 2.18 0.96
CA PHE A 139 4.30 2.55 1.10
C PHE A 139 4.03 4.04 0.87
N ASN A 140 4.93 4.92 1.35
CA ASN A 140 4.73 6.39 1.30
C ASN A 140 5.22 7.08 0.00
N SER A 141 5.62 6.33 -1.04
CA SER A 141 6.20 6.83 -2.32
C SER A 141 7.49 7.67 -2.25
N ARG A 142 7.96 8.04 -1.05
CA ARG A 142 9.13 8.93 -0.86
C ARG A 142 10.46 8.36 -1.38
N TYR A 143 10.53 7.04 -1.63
CA TYR A 143 11.77 6.40 -2.05
C TYR A 143 12.17 6.68 -3.50
N TYR A 144 11.22 6.91 -4.42
CA TYR A 144 11.52 7.20 -5.83
C TYR A 144 12.33 8.51 -5.98
N SER A 145 12.03 9.51 -5.15
CA SER A 145 12.72 10.82 -5.20
C SER A 145 14.16 10.76 -4.68
N ARG A 146 14.43 9.98 -3.63
CA ARG A 146 15.78 9.93 -3.02
C ARG A 146 16.79 9.14 -3.86
N ASN A 147 16.36 8.06 -4.52
CA ASN A 147 17.25 7.24 -5.36
C ASN A 147 17.52 7.86 -6.75
N ASN A 148 16.64 8.71 -7.28
CA ASN A 148 16.91 9.40 -8.54
C ASN A 148 18.08 10.42 -8.43
N HIS A 149 18.31 10.97 -7.23
CA HIS A 149 19.48 11.81 -6.95
C HIS A 149 20.73 11.01 -6.57
N ALA A 150 20.60 9.77 -6.09
CA ALA A 150 21.74 8.90 -5.81
C ALA A 150 22.28 8.18 -7.07
N ASN A 151 21.41 7.91 -8.05
CA ASN A 151 21.79 7.18 -9.27
C ASN A 151 22.53 8.04 -10.32
N ILE A 152 22.57 9.37 -10.13
CA ILE A 152 23.50 10.26 -10.88
C ILE A 152 24.92 10.29 -10.28
N GLY A 153 25.17 9.58 -9.17
CA GLY A 153 26.50 9.41 -8.57
C GLY A 153 26.97 7.95 -8.46
N GLY A 154 26.25 6.99 -9.04
CA GLY A 154 26.45 5.56 -8.86
C GLY A 154 27.38 4.87 -9.87
N CYS A 155 27.99 5.61 -10.79
CA CYS A 155 28.92 5.04 -11.79
C CYS A 155 30.37 4.87 -11.32
N ASP A 156 30.69 5.05 -10.03
CA ASP A 156 32.09 5.09 -9.56
C ASP A 156 32.54 3.91 -8.68
N TYR A 157 31.67 2.95 -8.31
CA TYR A 157 32.05 1.88 -7.37
C TYR A 157 32.34 0.50 -7.99
N VAL A 158 32.34 0.36 -9.32
CA VAL A 158 32.57 -0.95 -10.01
C VAL A 158 33.95 -1.02 -10.71
N CYS A 159 34.84 -0.03 -10.54
CA CYS A 159 36.18 -0.03 -11.17
C CYS A 159 37.33 0.32 -10.21
N SER A 160 37.36 -0.24 -8.99
CA SER A 160 38.53 -0.14 -8.10
C SER A 160 38.83 -1.43 -7.32
N SER A 161 38.71 -2.58 -7.97
CA SER A 161 39.15 -3.88 -7.44
C SER A 161 39.93 -4.71 -8.47
N SER A 162 40.69 -4.05 -9.34
CA SER A 162 41.71 -4.69 -10.18
C SER A 162 42.78 -3.68 -10.54
N PHE A 163 43.74 -3.47 -9.64
CA PHE A 163 45.19 -3.35 -9.86
C PHE A 163 45.90 -3.16 -8.51
#